data_AF-A0A3L7TH62-F1
#
_entry.id   AF-A0A3L7TH62-F1
#
_cell.length_a   1.000
_cell.length_b   1.000
_cell.length_c   1.000
_cell.angle_alpha   90.00
_cell.angle_beta   90.00
_cell.angle_gamma   90.00
#
_symmetry.space_group_name_H-M   'P 1'
#
loop_
_entity.id
_entity.type
_entity.pdbx_description
1 polymer ?
#
loop_
_entity_poly.entity_id
_entity_poly.type
_entity_poly.pdbx_seq_one_letter_code
_entity_poly.pdbx_strand_id
1 'polypeptide(L)'
;DLYGLERYEHWIANFKLARDIDAHYPLYPTAIARKFGLEREMPEEEVEALMIGLLESPVRVELAQFLTKRLGRALEPFDIYFEDIIEASPASEMNAAVKRMFANGDEFEKKLPEVLRGLGFSSADAEHLGKRVRVEIAKGSGHAMRPQLDGYDAWLRTSSLDTELGWDGFDTAMHELGHNLEQLCSSTFVNRAALRGVPNTACTEAFAFLYQSLAKRVLGLEDAASTQRQFAIDSIATMLAACQIAGPSLLELYTWRWLYANQDATPETLRAEVIAIAQRLWTRFYERDFGKDPYNILAAYQHMIGHPLYLPDYTIGHVMSHQIRSFMRGKDLATETKRITSIGTLTPDRWMHIAVGTGTSFTPLAKDAAEGLALLRS
;
A
#
# COMPACT_ATOMS: atom_id res chain seq x y z
N ASP A 1 -20.59 27.98 15.62
CA ASP A 1 -20.92 26.56 15.41
C ASP A 1 -20.34 26.07 14.10
N LEU A 2 -19.17 25.41 14.12
CA LEU A 2 -18.49 24.90 12.91
C LEU A 2 -18.36 23.37 12.89
N TYR A 3 -19.08 22.66 13.77
CA TYR A 3 -19.07 21.19 13.83
C TYR A 3 -20.50 20.65 13.87
N GLY A 4 -21.09 20.43 12.71
CA GLY A 4 -22.39 19.79 12.59
C GLY A 4 -22.29 18.25 12.61
N LEU A 5 -23.43 17.60 12.46
CA LEU A 5 -23.57 16.14 12.51
C LEU A 5 -23.54 15.48 11.13
N GLU A 6 -23.31 16.24 10.06
CA GLU A 6 -23.45 15.83 8.66
C GLU A 6 -22.57 14.62 8.33
N ARG A 7 -21.36 14.56 8.91
CA ARG A 7 -20.47 13.40 8.80
C ARG A 7 -21.15 12.11 9.26
N TYR A 8 -21.83 12.16 10.40
CA TYR A 8 -22.47 11.01 11.03
C TYR A 8 -23.81 10.69 10.38
N GLU A 9 -24.52 11.70 9.88
CA GLU A 9 -25.69 11.52 9.02
C GLU A 9 -25.34 10.74 7.75
N HIS A 10 -24.25 11.12 7.07
CA HIS A 10 -23.74 10.40 5.89
C HIS A 10 -23.31 8.97 6.23
N TRP A 11 -22.65 8.75 7.35
CA TRP A 11 -22.27 7.41 7.77
C TRP A 11 -23.51 6.54 8.04
N ILE A 12 -24.53 7.06 8.72
CA ILE A 12 -25.80 6.37 8.93
C ILE A 12 -26.51 6.08 7.60
N ALA A 13 -26.48 7.02 6.65
CA ALA A 13 -27.05 6.80 5.32
C ALA A 13 -26.36 5.64 4.59
N ASN A 14 -25.02 5.57 4.63
CA ASN A 14 -24.27 4.44 4.07
C ASN A 14 -24.61 3.12 4.75
N PHE A 15 -24.76 3.11 6.08
CA PHE A 15 -25.15 1.93 6.82
C PHE A 15 -26.56 1.45 6.47
N LYS A 16 -27.53 2.36 6.36
CA LYS A 16 -28.91 2.04 5.94
C LYS A 16 -28.93 1.44 4.54
N LEU A 17 -28.22 2.03 3.60
CA LEU A 17 -28.07 1.47 2.25
C LEU A 17 -27.46 0.07 2.29
N ALA A 18 -26.42 -0.14 3.08
CA ALA A 18 -25.79 -1.45 3.21
C ALA A 18 -26.74 -2.50 3.80
N ARG A 19 -27.60 -2.09 4.74
CA ARG A 19 -28.65 -2.94 5.33
C ARG A 19 -29.74 -3.33 4.34
N ASP A 20 -30.16 -2.42 3.47
CA ASP A 20 -31.13 -2.74 2.42
C ASP A 20 -30.57 -3.82 1.48
N ILE A 21 -29.24 -3.85 1.29
CA ILE A 21 -28.54 -4.86 0.50
C ILE A 21 -28.41 -6.20 1.25
N ASP A 22 -28.29 -6.19 2.58
CA ASP A 22 -28.02 -7.40 3.39
C ASP A 22 -28.99 -8.55 3.11
N ALA A 23 -30.29 -8.26 2.92
CA ALA A 23 -31.31 -9.26 2.64
C ALA A 23 -31.09 -10.01 1.30
N HIS A 24 -30.31 -9.44 0.38
CA HIS A 24 -30.02 -10.02 -0.93
C HIS A 24 -28.75 -10.89 -0.93
N TYR A 25 -28.03 -10.99 0.19
CA TYR A 25 -26.79 -11.76 0.33
C TYR A 25 -26.88 -12.78 1.48
N PRO A 26 -27.63 -13.89 1.33
CA PRO A 26 -27.87 -14.84 2.42
C PRO A 26 -26.61 -15.52 2.96
N LEU A 27 -25.55 -15.64 2.14
CA LEU A 27 -24.25 -16.20 2.56
C LEU A 27 -23.37 -15.17 3.28
N TYR A 28 -23.61 -13.87 3.06
CA TYR A 28 -22.83 -12.77 3.62
C TYR A 28 -23.80 -11.64 4.08
N PRO A 29 -24.58 -11.88 5.15
CA PRO A 29 -25.78 -11.09 5.47
C PRO A 29 -25.47 -9.77 6.21
N THR A 30 -24.24 -9.27 6.10
CA THR A 30 -23.83 -7.94 6.59
C THR A 30 -22.81 -7.34 5.64
N ALA A 31 -22.68 -6.02 5.64
CA ALA A 31 -21.65 -5.30 4.91
C ALA A 31 -20.25 -5.77 5.30
N ILE A 32 -20.04 -6.06 6.59
CA ILE A 32 -18.77 -6.60 7.09
C ILE A 32 -18.52 -7.98 6.47
N ALA A 33 -19.49 -8.89 6.52
CA ALA A 33 -19.37 -10.23 5.93
C ALA A 33 -19.10 -10.17 4.42
N ARG A 34 -19.76 -9.27 3.68
CA ARG A 34 -19.48 -9.06 2.24
C ARG A 34 -18.07 -8.54 2.03
N LYS A 35 -17.68 -7.49 2.75
CA LYS A 35 -16.38 -6.86 2.55
C LYS A 35 -15.22 -7.82 2.86
N PHE A 36 -15.30 -8.56 3.96
CA PHE A 36 -14.26 -9.48 4.38
C PHE A 36 -14.34 -10.84 3.68
N GLY A 37 -15.52 -11.47 3.66
CA GLY A 37 -15.68 -12.83 3.17
C GLY A 37 -15.87 -12.96 1.65
N LEU A 38 -16.43 -11.95 0.97
CA LEU A 38 -16.71 -12.00 -0.47
C LEU A 38 -15.74 -11.13 -1.29
N GLU A 39 -15.49 -9.89 -0.87
CA GLU A 39 -14.61 -8.99 -1.62
C GLU A 39 -13.13 -9.22 -1.32
N ARG A 40 -12.75 -9.22 -0.03
CA ARG A 40 -11.35 -9.43 0.39
C ARG A 40 -10.92 -10.88 0.35
N GLU A 41 -11.86 -11.81 0.54
CA GLU A 41 -11.59 -13.22 0.81
C GLU A 41 -10.59 -13.43 1.97
N MET A 42 -10.67 -12.55 2.99
CA MET A 42 -9.87 -12.62 4.22
C MET A 42 -10.82 -12.54 5.42
N PRO A 43 -10.74 -13.49 6.37
CA PRO A 43 -11.57 -13.44 7.58
C PRO A 43 -11.36 -12.14 8.36
N GLU A 44 -12.46 -11.56 8.84
CA GLU A 44 -12.46 -10.32 9.63
C GLU A 44 -11.56 -10.42 10.86
N GLU A 45 -11.62 -11.55 11.57
CA GLU A 45 -10.83 -11.81 12.78
C GLU A 45 -9.33 -11.86 12.47
N GLU A 46 -8.92 -12.41 11.32
CA GLU A 46 -7.51 -12.46 10.91
C GLU A 46 -6.99 -11.07 10.57
N VAL A 47 -7.80 -10.25 9.88
CA VAL A 47 -7.43 -8.86 9.56
C VAL A 47 -7.35 -8.01 10.82
N GLU A 48 -8.30 -8.15 11.75
CA GLU A 48 -8.25 -7.48 13.05
C GLU A 48 -7.01 -7.90 13.84
N ALA A 49 -6.72 -9.20 13.92
CA ALA A 49 -5.54 -9.72 14.61
C ALA A 49 -4.24 -9.22 13.99
N LEU A 50 -4.17 -9.09 12.66
CA LEU A 50 -3.03 -8.51 11.94
C LEU A 50 -2.80 -7.05 12.37
N MET A 51 -3.86 -6.23 12.38
CA MET A 51 -3.79 -4.82 12.78
C MET A 51 -3.41 -4.65 14.25
N ILE A 52 -4.01 -5.45 15.15
CA ILE A 52 -3.67 -5.44 16.58
C ILE A 52 -2.21 -5.86 16.77
N GLY A 53 -1.76 -6.95 16.16
CA GLY A 53 -0.39 -7.44 16.27
C GLY A 53 0.64 -6.41 15.78
N LEU A 54 0.33 -5.70 14.69
CA LEU A 54 1.15 -4.59 14.20
C LEU A 54 1.26 -3.47 15.25
N LEU A 55 0.13 -3.07 15.84
CA LEU A 55 0.08 -2.02 16.86
C LEU A 55 0.69 -2.44 18.21
N GLU A 56 0.73 -3.73 18.51
CA GLU A 56 1.37 -4.27 19.72
C GLU A 56 2.85 -4.61 19.51
N SER A 57 3.35 -4.49 18.28
CA SER A 57 4.72 -4.84 17.94
C SER A 57 5.75 -4.05 18.78
N PRO A 58 6.74 -4.73 19.40
CA PRO A 58 7.72 -4.08 20.27
C PRO A 58 8.59 -3.05 19.53
N VAL A 59 8.77 -3.20 18.21
CA VAL A 59 9.53 -2.25 17.37
C VAL A 59 8.97 -0.82 17.45
N ARG A 60 7.69 -0.66 17.82
CA ARG A 60 7.06 0.67 17.96
C ARG A 60 7.71 1.55 19.02
N VAL A 61 8.24 0.96 20.09
CA VAL A 61 8.98 1.72 21.11
C VAL A 61 10.23 2.34 20.49
N GLU A 62 10.93 1.57 19.66
CA GLU A 62 12.15 2.02 19.00
C GLU A 62 11.88 3.05 17.89
N LEU A 63 10.76 2.90 17.17
CA LEU A 63 10.28 3.89 16.20
C LEU A 63 9.95 5.23 16.88
N ALA A 64 9.22 5.21 18.00
CA ALA A 64 8.88 6.41 18.74
C ALA A 64 10.13 7.15 19.25
N GLN A 65 11.12 6.41 19.77
CA GLN A 65 12.42 6.96 20.17
C GLN A 65 13.18 7.57 18.98
N PHE A 66 13.16 6.89 17.82
CA PHE A 66 13.78 7.39 16.60
C PHE A 66 13.15 8.71 16.14
N LEU A 67 11.81 8.79 16.10
CA LEU A 67 11.10 10.01 15.76
C LEU A 67 11.34 11.14 16.76
N THR A 68 11.34 10.83 18.07
CA THR A 68 11.64 11.80 19.14
C THR A 68 13.02 12.42 18.93
N LYS A 69 14.03 11.59 18.65
CA LYS A 69 15.40 12.07 18.39
C LYS A 69 15.45 12.95 17.14
N ARG A 70 14.73 12.57 16.08
CA ARG A 70 14.71 13.29 14.81
C ARG A 70 14.01 14.65 14.93
N LEU A 71 12.91 14.72 15.67
CA LEU A 71 12.14 15.94 15.91
C LEU A 71 12.75 16.84 17.01
N GLY A 72 13.60 16.29 17.87
CA GLY A 72 14.22 17.04 18.98
C GLY A 72 13.24 17.44 20.09
N ARG A 73 12.05 16.84 20.13
CA ARG A 73 11.01 17.04 21.15
C ARG A 73 10.21 15.77 21.39
N ALA A 74 9.45 15.73 22.49
CA ALA A 74 8.47 14.68 22.72
C ALA A 74 7.44 14.65 21.57
N LEU A 75 7.00 13.44 21.21
CA LEU A 75 5.97 13.26 20.20
C LEU A 75 4.62 13.73 20.72
N GLU A 76 3.88 14.39 19.84
CA GLU A 76 2.51 14.81 20.01
C GLU A 76 1.60 13.97 19.10
N PRO A 77 0.28 13.92 19.34
CA PRO A 77 -0.63 13.06 18.58
C PRO A 77 -0.53 13.20 17.06
N PHE A 78 -0.32 14.41 16.56
CA PHE A 78 -0.24 14.68 15.11
C PHE A 78 1.06 14.18 14.47
N ASP A 79 2.10 13.84 15.25
CA ASP A 79 3.35 13.28 14.72
C ASP A 79 3.18 11.85 14.22
N ILE A 80 2.01 11.23 14.43
CA ILE A 80 1.65 9.97 13.77
C ILE A 80 1.68 10.08 12.24
N TYR A 81 1.60 11.30 11.70
CA TYR A 81 1.67 11.63 10.28
C TYR A 81 3.07 12.07 9.82
N PHE A 82 4.10 11.97 10.66
CA PHE A 82 5.43 12.41 10.30
C PHE A 82 6.09 11.43 9.30
N GLU A 83 6.31 11.90 8.07
CA GLU A 83 6.86 11.11 6.97
C GLU A 83 8.27 11.54 6.52
N ASP A 84 8.78 12.67 7.05
CA ASP A 84 10.07 13.28 6.69
C ASP A 84 11.28 12.53 7.29
N ILE A 85 11.29 11.20 7.15
CA ILE A 85 12.40 10.32 7.53
C ILE A 85 13.32 9.98 6.34
N ILE A 86 12.87 10.23 5.12
CA ILE A 86 13.56 9.91 3.87
C ILE A 86 14.51 11.05 3.50
N GLU A 87 15.78 10.74 3.25
CA GLU A 87 16.73 11.71 2.68
C GLU A 87 16.48 11.84 1.17
N ALA A 88 16.00 13.00 0.73
CA ALA A 88 15.78 13.28 -0.68
C ALA A 88 17.04 13.89 -1.33
N SER A 89 17.43 13.36 -2.48
CA SER A 89 18.42 14.01 -3.35
C SER A 89 17.81 15.28 -3.97
N PRO A 90 18.63 16.30 -4.31
CA PRO A 90 18.13 17.50 -4.96
C PRO A 90 17.39 17.16 -6.27
N ALA A 91 16.18 17.71 -6.44
CA ALA A 91 15.34 17.42 -7.61
C ALA A 91 16.05 17.70 -8.95
N SER A 92 16.88 18.75 -9.02
CA SER A 92 17.67 19.08 -10.21
C SER A 92 18.67 17.99 -10.59
N GLU A 93 19.32 17.36 -9.61
CA GLU A 93 20.26 16.27 -9.84
C GLU A 93 19.54 15.01 -10.33
N MET A 94 18.38 14.71 -9.74
CA MET A 94 17.54 13.58 -10.14
C MET A 94 16.97 13.77 -11.55
N ASN A 95 16.46 14.96 -11.87
CA ASN A 95 15.98 15.30 -13.22
C ASN A 95 17.10 15.16 -14.26
N ALA A 96 18.31 15.65 -13.96
CA ALA A 96 19.45 15.52 -14.85
C ALA A 96 19.84 14.03 -15.06
N ALA A 97 19.74 13.20 -14.02
CA ALA A 97 20.01 11.77 -14.14
C ALA A 97 18.99 11.06 -15.04
N VAL A 98 17.70 11.34 -14.87
CA VAL A 98 16.65 10.82 -15.76
C VAL A 98 16.90 11.26 -17.19
N LYS A 99 17.15 12.55 -17.44
CA LYS A 99 17.35 13.10 -18.78
C LYS A 99 18.54 12.45 -19.53
N ARG A 100 19.59 12.03 -18.81
CA ARG A 100 20.72 11.31 -19.42
C ARG A 100 20.32 9.96 -20.01
N MET A 101 19.29 9.32 -19.47
CA MET A 101 18.82 8.00 -19.92
C MET A 101 17.55 8.07 -20.76
N PHE A 102 16.63 8.98 -20.43
CA PHE A 102 15.33 9.13 -21.07
C PHE A 102 15.00 10.63 -21.18
N ALA A 103 15.02 11.16 -22.40
CA ALA A 103 14.66 12.55 -22.65
C ALA A 103 13.17 12.81 -22.39
N ASN A 104 12.30 11.84 -22.69
CA ASN A 104 10.85 11.94 -22.55
C ASN A 104 10.20 10.55 -22.42
N GLY A 105 8.88 10.51 -22.26
CA GLY A 105 8.10 9.28 -22.15
C GLY A 105 8.25 8.32 -23.36
N ASP A 106 8.33 8.85 -24.58
CA ASP A 106 8.49 8.03 -25.79
C ASP A 106 9.86 7.32 -25.82
N GLU A 107 10.92 7.99 -25.36
CA GLU A 107 12.24 7.35 -25.23
C GLU A 107 12.24 6.31 -24.12
N PHE A 108 11.56 6.57 -23.01
CA PHE A 108 11.38 5.59 -21.94
C PHE A 108 10.65 4.33 -22.47
N GLU A 109 9.52 4.49 -23.17
CA GLU A 109 8.78 3.37 -23.78
C GLU A 109 9.68 2.51 -24.67
N LYS A 110 10.41 3.14 -25.59
CA LYS A 110 11.31 2.44 -26.53
C LYS A 110 12.42 1.67 -25.81
N LYS A 111 12.87 2.18 -24.67
CA LYS A 111 13.95 1.58 -23.87
C LYS A 111 13.45 0.59 -22.82
N LEU A 112 12.14 0.36 -22.66
CA LEU A 112 11.63 -0.61 -21.68
C LEU A 112 12.26 -2.01 -21.82
N PRO A 113 12.46 -2.59 -23.02
CA PRO A 113 13.18 -3.87 -23.15
C PRO A 113 14.64 -3.83 -22.66
N GLU A 114 15.30 -2.66 -22.70
CA GLU A 114 16.64 -2.48 -22.12
C GLU A 114 16.59 -2.36 -20.60
N VAL A 115 15.66 -1.56 -20.08
CA VAL A 115 15.41 -1.41 -18.63
C VAL A 115 15.14 -2.78 -18.00
N LEU A 116 14.24 -3.57 -18.59
CA LEU A 116 13.91 -4.91 -18.07
C LEU A 116 15.12 -5.86 -18.11
N ARG A 117 15.96 -5.82 -19.15
CA ARG A 117 17.20 -6.60 -19.18
C ARG A 117 18.16 -6.17 -18.06
N GLY A 118 18.30 -4.87 -17.81
CA GLY A 118 19.09 -4.34 -16.69
C GLY A 118 18.58 -4.77 -15.31
N LEU A 119 17.27 -5.02 -15.20
CA LEU A 119 16.61 -5.56 -14.02
C LEU A 119 16.69 -7.10 -13.89
N GLY A 120 17.32 -7.77 -14.86
CA GLY A 120 17.58 -9.22 -14.83
C GLY A 120 16.61 -10.07 -15.65
N PHE A 121 15.67 -9.46 -16.39
CA PHE A 121 14.79 -10.24 -17.26
C PHE A 121 15.57 -10.87 -18.41
N SER A 122 15.18 -12.09 -18.79
CA SER A 122 15.70 -12.76 -19.98
C SER A 122 15.44 -11.90 -21.22
N SER A 123 16.29 -11.99 -22.25
CA SER A 123 16.05 -11.21 -23.47
C SER A 123 14.68 -11.49 -24.09
N ALA A 124 14.19 -12.73 -24.01
CA ALA A 124 12.86 -13.08 -24.50
C ALA A 124 11.75 -12.42 -23.67
N ASP A 125 11.82 -12.46 -22.34
CA ASP A 125 10.81 -11.85 -21.47
C ASP A 125 10.84 -10.32 -21.54
N ALA A 126 12.02 -9.72 -21.57
CA ALA A 126 12.17 -8.26 -21.67
C ALA A 126 11.61 -7.73 -22.99
N GLU A 127 11.85 -8.43 -24.10
CA GLU A 127 11.25 -8.10 -25.39
C GLU A 127 9.73 -8.33 -25.39
N HIS A 128 9.26 -9.42 -24.80
CA HIS A 128 7.85 -9.75 -24.75
C HIS A 128 7.04 -8.75 -23.91
N LEU A 129 7.51 -8.45 -22.70
CA LEU A 129 6.84 -7.56 -21.76
C LEU A 129 7.06 -6.09 -22.13
N GLY A 130 8.30 -5.69 -22.37
CA GLY A 130 8.65 -4.28 -22.62
C GLY A 130 8.00 -3.70 -23.87
N LYS A 131 7.78 -4.50 -24.93
CA LYS A 131 7.09 -4.04 -26.16
C LYS A 131 5.57 -3.93 -26.01
N ARG A 132 5.01 -4.47 -24.93
CA ARG A 132 3.58 -4.48 -24.60
C ARG A 132 3.20 -3.47 -23.52
N VAL A 133 4.10 -2.56 -23.19
CA VAL A 133 3.81 -1.44 -22.32
C VAL A 133 3.80 -0.18 -23.18
N ARG A 134 2.72 0.61 -23.09
CA ARG A 134 2.59 1.92 -23.73
C ARG A 134 2.67 3.01 -22.67
N VAL A 135 3.51 4.02 -22.90
CA VAL A 135 3.68 5.14 -21.98
C VAL A 135 2.78 6.28 -22.42
N GLU A 136 1.86 6.69 -21.56
CA GLU A 136 1.00 7.85 -21.76
C GLU A 136 1.30 8.92 -20.71
N ILE A 137 1.50 10.17 -21.14
CA ILE A 137 1.58 11.31 -20.21
C ILE A 137 0.16 11.75 -19.85
N ALA A 138 -0.23 11.47 -18.61
CA ALA A 138 -1.54 11.83 -18.07
C ALA A 138 -1.59 13.29 -17.63
N LYS A 139 -2.74 13.94 -17.85
CA LYS A 139 -3.02 15.31 -17.37
C LYS A 139 -3.37 15.37 -15.86
N GLY A 140 -3.48 14.23 -15.19
CA GLY A 140 -3.82 14.09 -13.77
C GLY A 140 -3.11 12.86 -13.19
N SER A 141 -3.56 12.33 -12.05
CA SER A 141 -2.86 11.26 -11.32
C SER A 141 -2.72 9.91 -12.04
N GLY A 142 -3.33 9.73 -13.22
CA GLY A 142 -3.19 8.62 -14.17
C GLY A 142 -2.73 7.25 -13.61
N HIS A 143 -3.62 6.26 -13.53
CA HIS A 143 -3.27 4.90 -13.09
C HIS A 143 -3.02 3.94 -14.25
N ALA A 144 -2.13 2.97 -14.07
CA ALA A 144 -1.87 1.89 -15.01
C ALA A 144 -3.17 1.20 -15.45
N MET A 145 -3.28 0.92 -16.76
CA MET A 145 -4.40 0.18 -17.31
C MET A 145 -3.96 -1.19 -17.79
N ARG A 146 -4.61 -2.21 -17.22
CA ARG A 146 -4.37 -3.60 -17.60
C ARG A 146 -4.89 -3.92 -19.01
N PRO A 147 -4.23 -4.83 -19.74
CA PRO A 147 -4.83 -5.43 -20.93
C PRO A 147 -5.98 -6.35 -20.50
N GLN A 148 -7.13 -6.24 -21.15
CA GLN A 148 -8.30 -7.09 -20.88
C GLN A 148 -8.25 -8.43 -21.64
N LEU A 149 -7.46 -8.47 -22.71
CA LEU A 149 -7.30 -9.63 -23.58
C LEU A 149 -5.82 -9.89 -23.81
N ASP A 150 -5.50 -11.16 -23.98
CA ASP A 150 -4.15 -11.56 -24.38
C ASP A 150 -3.80 -10.95 -25.75
N GLY A 151 -2.55 -10.53 -25.91
CA GLY A 151 -2.06 -9.83 -27.09
C GLY A 151 -2.30 -8.31 -27.14
N TYR A 152 -3.03 -7.72 -26.19
CA TYR A 152 -3.13 -6.26 -26.04
C TYR A 152 -2.06 -5.69 -25.12
N ASP A 153 -1.78 -4.40 -25.29
CA ASP A 153 -0.79 -3.68 -24.49
C ASP A 153 -1.38 -3.23 -23.15
N ALA A 154 -0.53 -3.23 -22.13
CA ALA A 154 -0.74 -2.52 -20.87
C ALA A 154 -0.37 -1.04 -21.05
N TRP A 155 -1.06 -0.16 -20.33
CA TRP A 155 -0.77 1.27 -20.36
C TRP A 155 -0.15 1.71 -19.04
N LEU A 156 1.03 2.31 -19.15
CA LEU A 156 1.77 2.99 -18.10
C LEU A 156 1.41 4.46 -18.20
N ARG A 157 0.80 5.03 -17.17
CA ARG A 157 0.34 6.42 -17.20
C ARG A 157 1.12 7.24 -16.18
N THR A 158 1.87 8.23 -16.62
CA THR A 158 2.70 9.03 -15.71
C THR A 158 2.59 10.52 -16.02
N SER A 159 3.17 11.36 -15.18
CA SER A 159 3.33 12.80 -15.44
C SER A 159 4.69 13.09 -16.10
N SER A 160 4.85 14.30 -16.61
CA SER A 160 6.13 14.81 -17.07
C SER A 160 6.26 16.30 -16.76
N LEU A 161 7.49 16.81 -16.83
CA LEU A 161 7.73 18.25 -16.97
C LEU A 161 7.45 18.67 -18.42
N ASP A 162 7.46 19.98 -18.67
CA ASP A 162 7.12 20.55 -19.99
C ASP A 162 8.03 20.04 -21.14
N THR A 163 9.30 19.75 -20.84
CA THR A 163 10.30 19.40 -21.86
C THR A 163 11.04 18.10 -21.57
N GLU A 164 10.72 17.41 -20.47
CA GLU A 164 11.40 16.18 -20.05
C GLU A 164 10.50 15.34 -19.14
N LEU A 165 10.81 14.04 -19.00
CA LEU A 165 10.09 13.17 -18.09
C LEU A 165 10.21 13.64 -16.63
N GLY A 166 11.40 14.10 -16.23
CA GLY A 166 11.69 14.52 -14.85
C GLY A 166 11.74 13.34 -13.86
N TRP A 167 12.28 13.58 -12.67
CA TRP A 167 12.37 12.58 -11.60
C TRP A 167 11.00 12.10 -11.15
N ASP A 168 10.10 13.02 -10.76
CA ASP A 168 8.78 12.65 -10.24
C ASP A 168 7.97 11.84 -11.27
N GLY A 169 8.05 12.24 -12.56
CA GLY A 169 7.45 11.52 -13.67
C GLY A 169 8.09 10.15 -13.90
N PHE A 170 9.40 10.02 -13.74
CA PHE A 170 10.09 8.74 -13.89
C PHE A 170 9.89 7.80 -12.70
N ASP A 171 9.91 8.30 -11.47
CA ASP A 171 9.65 7.53 -10.25
C ASP A 171 8.23 6.97 -10.26
N THR A 172 7.26 7.81 -10.63
CA THR A 172 5.88 7.37 -10.90
C THR A 172 5.85 6.35 -12.05
N ALA A 173 6.59 6.58 -13.14
CA ALA A 173 6.62 5.62 -14.24
C ALA A 173 7.14 4.24 -13.81
N MET A 174 8.12 4.18 -12.90
CA MET A 174 8.61 2.92 -12.34
C MET A 174 7.58 2.22 -11.44
N HIS A 175 6.77 2.98 -10.70
CA HIS A 175 5.61 2.45 -9.97
C HIS A 175 4.62 1.79 -10.92
N GLU A 176 4.20 2.53 -11.95
CA GLU A 176 3.22 2.07 -12.95
C GLU A 176 3.75 0.92 -13.82
N LEU A 177 5.06 0.88 -14.07
CA LEU A 177 5.72 -0.26 -14.70
C LEU A 177 5.56 -1.53 -13.85
N GLY A 178 5.68 -1.43 -12.52
CA GLY A 178 5.43 -2.56 -11.62
C GLY A 178 4.02 -3.11 -11.76
N HIS A 179 3.01 -2.23 -11.84
CA HIS A 179 1.63 -2.64 -12.15
C HIS A 179 1.54 -3.32 -13.51
N ASN A 180 2.09 -2.73 -14.58
CA ASN A 180 1.98 -3.33 -15.91
C ASN A 180 2.69 -4.68 -16.03
N LEU A 181 3.84 -4.85 -15.37
CA LEU A 181 4.53 -6.14 -15.35
C LEU A 181 3.71 -7.20 -14.63
N GLU A 182 3.09 -6.87 -13.49
CA GLU A 182 2.13 -7.75 -12.83
C GLU A 182 0.98 -8.09 -13.79
N GLN A 183 0.31 -7.08 -14.34
CA GLN A 183 -0.88 -7.25 -15.18
C GLN A 183 -0.59 -8.08 -16.43
N LEU A 184 0.55 -7.85 -17.09
CA LEU A 184 0.97 -8.64 -18.25
C LEU A 184 1.28 -10.08 -17.85
N CYS A 185 2.01 -10.29 -16.76
CA CYS A 185 2.37 -11.63 -16.32
C CYS A 185 1.14 -12.43 -15.83
N SER A 186 0.28 -11.83 -15.02
CA SER A 186 -0.92 -12.43 -14.47
C SER A 186 -2.02 -12.66 -15.51
N SER A 187 -1.91 -12.01 -16.69
CA SER A 187 -2.77 -12.27 -17.84
C SER A 187 -2.23 -13.33 -18.79
N THR A 188 -0.90 -13.35 -19.00
CA THR A 188 -0.23 -14.14 -20.05
C THR A 188 0.29 -15.49 -19.54
N PHE A 189 0.89 -15.52 -18.35
CA PHE A 189 1.62 -16.67 -17.84
C PHE A 189 0.87 -17.46 -16.77
N VAL A 190 -0.33 -17.00 -16.39
CA VAL A 190 -1.20 -17.74 -15.47
C VAL A 190 -1.61 -19.09 -16.06
N ASN A 191 -1.57 -20.14 -15.24
CA ASN A 191 -1.84 -21.51 -15.68
C ASN A 191 -3.27 -21.72 -16.21
N ARG A 192 -4.24 -20.91 -15.74
CA ARG A 192 -5.65 -21.02 -16.12
C ARG A 192 -6.21 -19.64 -16.43
N ALA A 193 -6.83 -19.48 -17.60
CA ALA A 193 -7.45 -18.23 -18.01
C ALA A 193 -8.53 -17.72 -17.02
N ALA A 194 -9.20 -18.63 -16.31
CA ALA A 194 -10.20 -18.27 -15.29
C ALA A 194 -9.58 -17.67 -14.00
N LEU A 195 -8.27 -17.76 -13.82
CA LEU A 195 -7.55 -17.22 -12.67
C LEU A 195 -6.71 -15.98 -13.04
N ARG A 196 -6.98 -15.32 -14.17
CA ARG A 196 -6.20 -14.14 -14.59
C ARG A 196 -6.25 -13.03 -13.54
N GLY A 197 -5.09 -12.46 -13.24
CA GLY A 197 -4.92 -11.43 -12.23
C GLY A 197 -4.26 -11.94 -10.95
N VAL A 198 -4.20 -11.05 -9.97
CA VAL A 198 -3.79 -11.33 -8.60
C VAL A 198 -5.01 -11.21 -7.67
N PRO A 199 -4.95 -11.68 -6.41
CA PRO A 199 -6.09 -11.70 -5.51
C PRO A 199 -6.78 -10.34 -5.30
N ASN A 200 -6.01 -9.28 -5.09
CA ASN A 200 -6.53 -7.95 -4.79
C ASN A 200 -5.51 -6.85 -5.11
N THR A 201 -5.93 -5.60 -4.95
CA THR A 201 -5.11 -4.40 -5.20
C THR A 201 -3.83 -4.39 -4.38
N ALA A 202 -3.83 -4.88 -3.14
CA ALA A 202 -2.62 -4.94 -2.30
C ALA A 202 -1.51 -5.77 -2.96
N CYS A 203 -1.85 -6.87 -3.64
CA CYS A 203 -0.89 -7.65 -4.42
C CYS A 203 -0.34 -6.85 -5.61
N THR A 204 -1.17 -6.08 -6.32
CA THR A 204 -0.75 -5.26 -7.46
C THR A 204 0.17 -4.11 -7.01
N GLU A 205 -0.16 -3.44 -5.91
CA GLU A 205 0.64 -2.37 -5.29
C GLU A 205 2.00 -2.87 -4.80
N ALA A 206 2.09 -4.12 -4.34
CA ALA A 206 3.35 -4.72 -3.92
C ALA A 206 4.43 -4.67 -5.01
N PHE A 207 4.03 -4.95 -6.24
CA PHE A 207 4.94 -4.85 -7.39
C PHE A 207 5.17 -3.40 -7.79
N ALA A 208 4.16 -2.54 -7.71
CA ALA A 208 4.35 -1.12 -7.99
C ALA A 208 5.42 -0.48 -7.10
N PHE A 209 5.31 -0.64 -5.78
CA PHE A 209 6.31 -0.16 -4.83
C PHE A 209 7.67 -0.84 -4.99
N LEU A 210 7.70 -2.15 -5.32
CA LEU A 210 8.94 -2.85 -5.60
C LEU A 210 9.69 -2.22 -6.78
N TYR A 211 9.02 -1.98 -7.90
CA TYR A 211 9.66 -1.40 -9.09
C TYR A 211 9.97 0.10 -8.93
N GLN A 212 9.12 0.86 -8.23
CA GLN A 212 9.42 2.24 -7.83
C GLN A 212 10.72 2.31 -7.02
N SER A 213 10.92 1.40 -6.06
CA SER A 213 12.15 1.36 -5.26
C SER A 213 13.43 1.05 -6.05
N LEU A 214 13.30 0.61 -7.30
CA LEU A 214 14.42 0.32 -8.20
C LEU A 214 14.71 1.47 -9.18
N ALA A 215 13.98 2.59 -9.11
CA ALA A 215 14.16 3.73 -10.02
C ALA A 215 15.61 4.25 -10.01
N LYS A 216 16.21 4.45 -8.84
CA LYS A 216 17.61 4.89 -8.72
C LYS A 216 18.59 3.86 -9.29
N ARG A 217 18.33 2.56 -9.09
CA ARG A 217 19.08 1.46 -9.73
C ARG A 217 19.06 1.55 -11.24
N VAL A 218 17.89 1.76 -11.83
CA VAL A 218 17.73 1.90 -13.29
C VAL A 218 18.53 3.08 -13.81
N LEU A 219 18.61 4.17 -13.03
CA LEU A 219 19.44 5.34 -13.35
C LEU A 219 20.94 5.16 -13.11
N GLY A 220 21.38 4.00 -12.59
CA GLY A 220 22.77 3.74 -12.23
C GLY A 220 23.27 4.57 -11.05
N LEU A 221 22.37 5.03 -10.18
CA LEU A 221 22.66 5.89 -9.03
C LEU A 221 22.82 5.10 -7.70
N GLU A 222 22.74 3.78 -7.76
CA GLU A 222 22.84 2.91 -6.58
C GLU A 222 24.20 2.23 -6.47
N ASP A 223 24.66 2.11 -5.22
CA ASP A 223 25.65 1.13 -4.80
C ASP A 223 25.00 0.20 -3.75
N ALA A 224 25.71 -0.87 -3.37
CA ALA A 224 25.16 -1.87 -2.45
C ALA A 224 24.84 -1.26 -1.06
N ALA A 225 25.63 -0.29 -0.60
CA ALA A 225 25.43 0.36 0.69
C ALA A 225 24.22 1.32 0.65
N SER A 226 24.05 2.08 -0.44
CA SER A 226 22.90 2.95 -0.65
C SER A 226 21.61 2.15 -0.80
N THR A 227 21.65 0.98 -1.44
CA THR A 227 20.51 0.05 -1.54
C THR A 227 20.07 -0.47 -0.18
N GLN A 228 21.01 -0.95 0.64
CA GLN A 228 20.70 -1.47 1.98
C GLN A 228 20.13 -0.36 2.88
N ARG A 229 20.71 0.84 2.82
CA ARG A 229 20.24 1.99 3.58
C ARG A 229 18.86 2.46 3.13
N GLN A 230 18.59 2.49 1.83
CA GLN A 230 17.26 2.84 1.30
C GLN A 230 16.22 1.82 1.75
N PHE A 231 16.50 0.51 1.66
CA PHE A 231 15.59 -0.51 2.15
C PHE A 231 15.29 -0.36 3.66
N ALA A 232 16.30 -0.02 4.47
CA ALA A 232 16.10 0.26 5.89
C ALA A 232 15.15 1.44 6.12
N ILE A 233 15.35 2.56 5.41
CA ILE A 233 14.48 3.74 5.49
C ILE A 233 13.06 3.39 5.06
N ASP A 234 12.89 2.70 3.92
CA ASP A 234 11.59 2.31 3.40
C ASP A 234 10.84 1.37 4.37
N SER A 235 11.56 0.46 5.03
CA SER A 235 10.98 -0.46 6.02
C SER A 235 10.44 0.31 7.22
N ILE A 236 11.18 1.31 7.70
CA ILE A 236 10.75 2.19 8.79
C ILE A 236 9.54 3.02 8.35
N ALA A 237 9.59 3.63 7.17
CA ALA A 237 8.48 4.43 6.63
C ALA A 237 7.21 3.59 6.47
N THR A 238 7.34 2.40 5.91
CA THR A 238 6.21 1.48 5.73
C THR A 238 5.64 1.01 7.07
N MET A 239 6.48 0.76 8.08
CA MET A 239 6.00 0.39 9.41
C MET A 239 5.26 1.54 10.09
N LEU A 240 5.75 2.78 9.96
CA LEU A 240 5.06 3.98 10.47
C LEU A 240 3.70 4.16 9.78
N ALA A 241 3.65 4.12 8.45
CA ALA A 241 2.41 4.25 7.68
C ALA A 241 1.41 3.13 8.00
N ALA A 242 1.87 1.89 8.09
CA ALA A 242 1.03 0.75 8.43
C ALA A 242 0.45 0.88 9.86
N CYS A 243 1.27 1.29 10.84
CA CYS A 243 0.80 1.54 12.20
C CYS A 243 -0.21 2.69 12.23
N GLN A 244 0.10 3.78 11.55
CA GLN A 244 -0.75 4.96 11.45
C GLN A 244 -2.15 4.57 10.99
N ILE A 245 -2.28 3.87 9.85
CA ILE A 245 -3.58 3.57 9.24
C ILE A 245 -4.32 2.41 9.94
N ALA A 246 -3.61 1.53 10.66
CA ALA A 246 -4.24 0.44 11.43
C ALA A 246 -5.19 0.93 12.54
N GLY A 247 -4.90 2.07 13.17
CA GLY A 247 -5.78 2.66 14.20
C GLY A 247 -7.16 3.06 13.66
N PRO A 248 -7.22 3.95 12.64
CA PRO A 248 -8.45 4.31 11.97
C PRO A 248 -9.19 3.11 11.35
N SER A 249 -8.47 2.11 10.84
CA SER A 249 -9.06 0.86 10.33
C SER A 249 -9.81 0.07 11.42
N LEU A 250 -9.21 -0.07 12.61
CA LEU A 250 -9.88 -0.70 13.76
C LEU A 250 -11.09 0.13 14.22
N LEU A 251 -10.97 1.46 14.23
CA LEU A 251 -12.07 2.35 14.58
C LEU A 251 -13.26 2.15 13.64
N GLU A 252 -13.01 2.13 12.33
CA GLU A 252 -14.04 1.90 11.32
C GLU A 252 -14.72 0.54 11.54
N LEU A 253 -13.93 -0.53 11.68
CA LEU A 253 -14.47 -1.88 11.91
C LEU A 253 -15.36 -1.94 13.16
N TYR A 254 -14.90 -1.38 14.28
CA TYR A 254 -15.66 -1.39 15.52
C TYR A 254 -16.91 -0.52 15.47
N THR A 255 -16.85 0.60 14.74
CA THR A 255 -18.02 1.45 14.52
C THR A 255 -19.09 0.72 13.72
N TRP A 256 -18.70 -0.03 12.68
CA TRP A 256 -19.62 -0.84 11.89
C TRP A 256 -20.23 -1.99 12.70
N ARG A 257 -19.42 -2.70 13.51
CA ARG A 257 -19.95 -3.70 14.47
C ARG A 257 -20.98 -3.08 15.41
N TRP A 258 -20.69 -1.89 15.93
CA TRP A 258 -21.60 -1.17 16.82
C TRP A 258 -22.90 -0.74 16.11
N LEU A 259 -22.83 -0.25 14.88
CA LEU A 259 -24.01 0.12 14.08
C LEU A 259 -24.93 -1.08 13.83
N TYR A 260 -24.37 -2.26 13.53
CA TYR A 260 -25.14 -3.49 13.38
C TYR A 260 -25.85 -3.91 14.68
N ALA A 261 -25.24 -3.64 15.84
CA ALA A 261 -25.84 -3.87 17.15
C ALA A 261 -26.81 -2.74 17.59
N ASN A 262 -26.70 -1.54 17.02
CA ASN A 262 -27.46 -0.34 17.38
C ASN A 262 -28.12 0.26 16.14
N GLN A 263 -29.06 -0.49 15.57
CA GLN A 263 -29.64 -0.22 14.26
C GLN A 263 -30.42 1.10 14.14
N ASP A 264 -30.88 1.64 15.27
CA ASP A 264 -31.64 2.89 15.38
C ASP A 264 -30.76 4.08 15.81
N ALA A 265 -29.43 3.95 15.69
CA ALA A 265 -28.49 5.00 16.06
C ALA A 265 -28.82 6.35 15.40
N THR A 266 -28.79 7.41 16.20
CA THR A 266 -28.85 8.80 15.73
C THR A 266 -27.44 9.35 15.46
N PRO A 267 -27.28 10.41 14.66
CA PRO A 267 -25.99 11.03 14.42
C PRO A 267 -25.23 11.43 15.70
N GLU A 268 -25.93 11.87 16.74
CA GLU A 268 -25.36 12.21 18.05
C GLU A 268 -24.80 10.98 18.77
N THR A 269 -25.58 9.89 18.80
CA THR A 269 -25.15 8.63 19.44
C THR A 269 -23.98 8.01 18.69
N LEU A 270 -24.00 8.04 17.35
CA LEU A 270 -22.88 7.57 16.53
C LEU A 270 -21.63 8.42 16.76
N ARG A 271 -21.75 9.75 16.81
CA ARG A 271 -20.62 10.63 17.13
C ARG A 271 -19.99 10.28 18.48
N ALA A 272 -20.82 10.14 19.51
CA ALA A 272 -20.36 9.81 20.84
C ALA A 272 -19.61 8.47 20.87
N GLU A 273 -20.15 7.45 20.20
CA GLU A 273 -19.49 6.14 20.14
C GLU A 273 -18.20 6.17 19.32
N VAL A 274 -18.17 6.85 18.17
CA VAL A 274 -16.95 6.99 17.35
C VAL A 274 -15.82 7.65 18.16
N ILE A 275 -16.12 8.71 18.90
CA ILE A 275 -15.15 9.38 19.77
C ILE A 275 -14.71 8.43 20.90
N ALA A 276 -15.64 7.70 21.52
CA ALA A 276 -15.31 6.73 22.56
C ALA A 276 -14.42 5.58 22.05
N ILE A 277 -14.69 5.06 20.86
CA ILE A 277 -13.84 4.06 20.18
C ILE A 277 -12.45 4.63 19.92
N ALA A 278 -12.38 5.85 19.36
CA ALA A 278 -11.10 6.53 19.09
C ALA A 278 -10.26 6.65 20.35
N GLN A 279 -10.85 7.10 21.46
CA GLN A 279 -10.17 7.24 22.75
C GLN A 279 -9.67 5.90 23.29
N ARG A 280 -10.50 4.84 23.24
CA ARG A 280 -10.09 3.50 23.68
C ARG A 280 -8.92 2.96 22.87
N LEU A 281 -8.95 3.12 21.55
CA LEU A 281 -7.87 2.70 20.66
C LEU A 281 -6.61 3.55 20.88
N TRP A 282 -6.76 4.86 21.03
CA TRP A 282 -5.64 5.77 21.31
C TRP A 282 -4.93 5.41 22.61
N THR A 283 -5.67 5.31 23.71
CA THR A 283 -5.11 4.96 25.02
C THR A 283 -4.43 3.59 25.00
N ARG A 284 -5.01 2.61 24.31
CA ARG A 284 -4.41 1.27 24.23
C ARG A 284 -3.13 1.25 23.41
N PHE A 285 -3.11 1.89 22.25
CA PHE A 285 -2.06 1.67 21.26
C PHE A 285 -1.12 2.87 21.07
N TYR A 286 -1.55 4.11 21.23
CA TYR A 286 -0.79 5.29 20.81
C TYR A 286 -0.33 6.18 21.96
N GLU A 287 -1.08 6.25 23.05
CA GLU A 287 -0.83 7.18 24.16
C GLU A 287 0.56 7.01 24.80
N ARG A 288 1.06 5.76 24.85
CA ARG A 288 2.43 5.46 25.32
C ARG A 288 3.50 6.25 24.55
N ASP A 289 3.33 6.36 23.24
CA ASP A 289 4.36 6.89 22.33
C ASP A 289 4.13 8.37 22.01
N PHE A 290 2.87 8.79 21.85
CA PHE A 290 2.47 10.11 21.33
C PHE A 290 1.75 11.00 22.36
N GLY A 291 1.62 10.54 23.61
CA GLY A 291 0.89 11.27 24.65
C GLY A 291 -0.63 11.25 24.48
N LYS A 292 -1.34 12.04 25.29
CA LYS A 292 -2.82 12.11 25.23
C LYS A 292 -3.28 12.80 23.94
N ASP A 293 -4.38 12.32 23.38
CA ASP A 293 -4.99 12.89 22.18
C ASP A 293 -6.22 13.76 22.50
N PRO A 294 -6.07 15.09 22.58
CA PRO A 294 -7.20 15.99 22.73
C PRO A 294 -8.00 16.18 21.42
N TYR A 295 -7.47 15.72 20.29
CA TYR A 295 -8.02 15.97 18.96
C TYR A 295 -8.91 14.82 18.46
N ASN A 296 -8.80 13.63 19.06
CA ASN A 296 -9.42 12.38 18.60
C ASN A 296 -9.04 12.09 17.13
N ILE A 297 -7.75 12.16 16.81
CA ILE A 297 -7.20 12.10 15.45
C ILE A 297 -7.69 10.87 14.68
N LEU A 298 -7.81 9.72 15.35
CA LEU A 298 -8.31 8.50 14.70
C LEU A 298 -9.73 8.66 14.11
N ALA A 299 -10.56 9.53 14.71
CA ALA A 299 -11.92 9.82 14.26
C ALA A 299 -12.00 10.84 13.10
N ALA A 300 -10.88 11.47 12.71
CA ALA A 300 -10.87 12.52 11.69
C ALA A 300 -10.92 11.98 10.25
N TYR A 301 -10.54 10.71 10.03
CA TYR A 301 -10.40 10.11 8.70
C TYR A 301 -11.69 10.15 7.88
N GLN A 302 -11.82 11.05 6.90
CA GLN A 302 -13.05 11.17 6.09
C GLN A 302 -13.23 9.99 5.11
N HIS A 303 -12.14 9.30 4.78
CA HIS A 303 -12.15 8.21 3.81
C HIS A 303 -13.07 7.04 4.23
N MET A 304 -13.20 6.75 5.53
CA MET A 304 -14.16 5.74 6.05
C MET A 304 -15.63 6.11 5.81
N ILE A 305 -15.91 7.39 5.53
CA ILE A 305 -17.26 7.88 5.22
C ILE A 305 -17.50 7.81 3.71
N GLY A 306 -16.52 8.21 2.90
CA GLY A 306 -16.62 8.15 1.44
C GLY A 306 -16.58 6.72 0.88
N HIS A 307 -15.77 5.85 1.50
CA HIS A 307 -15.55 4.48 1.09
C HIS A 307 -15.63 3.56 2.32
N PRO A 308 -16.83 3.14 2.71
CA PRO A 308 -16.99 2.41 3.97
C PRO A 308 -16.34 1.03 3.96
N LEU A 309 -15.84 0.66 5.14
CA LEU A 309 -15.06 -0.54 5.39
C LEU A 309 -13.84 -0.67 4.50
N TYR A 310 -13.26 0.41 3.97
CA TYR A 310 -12.11 0.36 3.05
C TYR A 310 -10.76 0.48 3.76
N LEU A 311 -10.70 1.16 4.92
CA LEU A 311 -9.42 1.47 5.57
C LEU A 311 -8.53 0.25 5.86
N PRO A 312 -9.07 -0.93 6.27
CA PRO A 312 -8.25 -2.13 6.46
C PRO A 312 -7.44 -2.54 5.22
N ASP A 313 -7.89 -2.20 4.01
CA ASP A 313 -7.17 -2.52 2.76
C ASP A 313 -5.81 -1.82 2.68
N TYR A 314 -5.67 -0.61 3.24
CA TYR A 314 -4.38 0.08 3.30
C TYR A 314 -3.39 -0.65 4.22
N THR A 315 -3.83 -1.07 5.41
CA THR A 315 -2.95 -1.80 6.35
C THR A 315 -2.50 -3.13 5.75
N ILE A 316 -3.45 -3.88 5.17
CA ILE A 316 -3.15 -5.15 4.47
C ILE A 316 -2.19 -4.89 3.31
N GLY A 317 -2.44 -3.82 2.54
CA GLY A 317 -1.60 -3.34 1.45
C GLY A 317 -0.14 -3.16 1.85
N HIS A 318 0.12 -2.35 2.88
CA HIS A 318 1.48 -2.13 3.37
C HIS A 318 2.14 -3.43 3.84
N VAL A 319 1.42 -4.28 4.58
CA VAL A 319 1.96 -5.53 5.10
C VAL A 319 2.32 -6.51 3.98
N MET A 320 1.38 -6.78 3.07
CA MET A 320 1.60 -7.72 1.96
C MET A 320 2.69 -7.21 1.02
N SER A 321 2.65 -5.91 0.68
CA SER A 321 3.68 -5.26 -0.14
C SER A 321 5.07 -5.44 0.47
N HIS A 322 5.23 -5.11 1.75
CA HIS A 322 6.51 -5.25 2.42
C HIS A 322 6.96 -6.71 2.54
N GLN A 323 6.04 -7.62 2.86
CA GLN A 323 6.36 -9.05 2.96
C GLN A 323 6.90 -9.61 1.64
N ILE A 324 6.32 -9.22 0.50
CA ILE A 324 6.81 -9.59 -0.84
C ILE A 324 8.18 -8.94 -1.09
N ARG A 325 8.32 -7.62 -0.85
CA ARG A 325 9.60 -6.91 -1.01
C ARG A 325 10.73 -7.53 -0.19
N SER A 326 10.46 -7.86 1.07
CA SER A 326 11.39 -8.53 1.99
C SER A 326 11.80 -9.90 1.46
N PHE A 327 10.83 -10.70 1.00
CA PHE A 327 11.09 -12.01 0.41
C PHE A 327 11.94 -11.94 -0.86
N MET A 328 11.78 -10.89 -1.67
CA MET A 328 12.56 -10.69 -2.91
C MET A 328 14.05 -10.41 -2.67
N ARG A 329 14.45 -10.04 -1.45
CA ARG A 329 15.85 -9.69 -1.15
C ARG A 329 16.79 -10.86 -1.43
N GLY A 330 17.82 -10.60 -2.23
CA GLY A 330 18.83 -11.59 -2.62
C GLY A 330 18.33 -12.66 -3.60
N LYS A 331 17.10 -12.52 -4.12
CA LYS A 331 16.55 -13.38 -5.18
C LYS A 331 16.68 -12.72 -6.54
N ASP A 332 16.49 -13.53 -7.59
CA ASP A 332 16.36 -13.02 -8.94
C ASP A 332 15.01 -12.34 -9.13
N LEU A 333 15.02 -11.01 -9.26
CA LEU A 333 13.84 -10.16 -9.35
C LEU A 333 12.90 -10.58 -10.49
N ALA A 334 13.46 -10.85 -11.67
CA ALA A 334 12.68 -11.17 -12.85
C ALA A 334 11.98 -12.53 -12.72
N THR A 335 12.72 -13.55 -12.29
CA THR A 335 12.19 -14.90 -12.03
C THR A 335 11.06 -14.86 -11.02
N GLU A 336 11.28 -14.19 -9.88
CA GLU A 336 10.28 -14.16 -8.81
C GLU A 336 9.09 -13.26 -9.14
N THR A 337 9.29 -12.13 -9.84
CA THR A 337 8.17 -11.32 -10.35
C THR A 337 7.27 -12.18 -11.22
N LYS A 338 7.84 -12.85 -12.22
CA LYS A 338 7.07 -13.71 -13.13
C LYS A 338 6.40 -14.86 -12.38
N ARG A 339 7.13 -15.57 -11.50
CA ARG A 339 6.61 -16.71 -10.74
C ARG A 339 5.40 -16.31 -9.87
N ILE A 340 5.52 -15.22 -9.11
CA ILE A 340 4.50 -14.81 -8.15
C ILE A 340 3.26 -14.23 -8.85
N THR A 341 3.45 -13.34 -9.82
CA THR A 341 2.34 -12.71 -10.54
C THR A 341 1.57 -13.72 -11.42
N SER A 342 2.20 -14.84 -11.78
CA SER A 342 1.56 -15.93 -12.56
C SER A 342 0.78 -16.95 -11.73
N ILE A 343 0.71 -16.80 -10.40
CA ILE A 343 -0.06 -17.72 -9.53
C ILE A 343 -1.56 -17.70 -9.87
N GLY A 344 -2.07 -16.52 -10.23
CA GLY A 344 -3.48 -16.27 -10.51
C GLY A 344 -4.29 -15.82 -9.29
N THR A 345 -5.53 -15.37 -9.52
CA THR A 345 -6.48 -14.89 -8.49
C THR A 345 -7.00 -16.06 -7.65
N LEU A 346 -6.18 -16.52 -6.71
CA LEU A 346 -6.57 -17.38 -5.60
C LEU A 346 -7.00 -16.52 -4.40
N THR A 347 -7.45 -17.13 -3.30
CA THR A 347 -7.61 -16.39 -2.05
C THR A 347 -6.26 -15.78 -1.62
N PRO A 348 -6.24 -14.58 -1.00
CA PRO A 348 -4.99 -13.92 -0.62
C PRO A 348 -4.06 -14.79 0.22
N ASP A 349 -4.59 -15.55 1.18
CA ASP A 349 -3.80 -16.46 2.01
C ASP A 349 -3.09 -17.54 1.17
N ARG A 350 -3.85 -18.25 0.32
CA ARG A 350 -3.30 -19.31 -0.52
C ARG A 350 -2.27 -18.74 -1.51
N TRP A 351 -2.53 -17.56 -2.05
CA TRP A 351 -1.61 -16.87 -2.93
C TRP A 351 -0.31 -16.52 -2.22
N MET A 352 -0.37 -15.94 -1.01
CA MET A 352 0.81 -15.61 -0.20
C MET A 352 1.63 -16.84 0.17
N HIS A 353 0.98 -17.95 0.55
CA HIS A 353 1.67 -19.20 0.81
C HIS A 353 2.47 -19.72 -0.38
N ILE A 354 1.94 -19.58 -1.61
CA ILE A 354 2.67 -19.95 -2.84
C ILE A 354 3.73 -18.90 -3.19
N ALA A 355 3.44 -17.62 -2.97
CA ALA A 355 4.29 -16.50 -3.32
C ALA A 355 5.55 -16.44 -2.45
N VAL A 356 5.39 -16.46 -1.12
CA VAL A 356 6.45 -16.18 -0.16
C VAL A 356 6.63 -17.29 0.90
N GLY A 357 5.84 -18.37 0.83
CA GLY A 357 5.95 -19.55 1.70
C GLY A 357 5.06 -19.52 2.96
N THR A 358 4.45 -18.38 3.27
CA THR A 358 3.59 -18.18 4.45
C THR A 358 2.36 -17.35 4.08
N GLY A 359 1.31 -17.39 4.90
CA GLY A 359 0.21 -16.44 4.83
C GLY A 359 0.66 -14.99 5.10
N THR A 360 -0.29 -14.06 5.00
CA THR A 360 -0.06 -12.63 5.26
C THR A 360 0.40 -12.41 6.70
N SER A 361 1.54 -11.74 6.88
CA SER A 361 2.11 -11.49 8.21
C SER A 361 2.86 -10.16 8.27
N PHE A 362 2.68 -9.41 9.35
CA PHE A 362 3.44 -8.19 9.62
C PHE A 362 4.87 -8.47 10.10
N THR A 363 5.23 -9.72 10.42
CA THR A 363 6.53 -10.07 11.00
C THR A 363 7.73 -9.63 10.15
N PRO A 364 7.75 -9.81 8.81
CA PRO A 364 8.84 -9.32 7.97
C PRO A 364 9.00 -7.81 8.05
N LEU A 365 7.90 -7.06 8.04
CA LEU A 365 7.91 -5.60 8.17
C LEU A 365 8.46 -5.15 9.53
N ALA A 366 7.98 -5.73 10.63
CA ALA A 366 8.47 -5.40 11.96
C ALA A 366 9.96 -5.73 12.13
N LYS A 367 10.41 -6.88 11.59
CA LYS A 367 11.82 -7.30 11.64
C LYS A 367 12.71 -6.36 10.83
N ASP A 368 12.36 -6.10 9.57
CA ASP A 368 13.16 -5.25 8.69
C ASP A 368 13.21 -3.80 9.20
N ALA A 369 12.11 -3.29 9.79
CA ALA A 369 12.09 -1.98 10.43
C ALA A 369 13.02 -1.93 11.66
N ALA A 370 13.04 -2.98 12.50
CA ALA A 370 13.94 -3.07 13.64
C ALA A 370 15.43 -3.11 13.21
N GLU A 371 15.75 -3.94 12.20
CA GLU A 371 17.09 -4.00 11.61
C GLU A 371 17.49 -2.65 10.99
N GLY A 372 16.55 -1.99 10.30
CA GLY A 372 16.76 -0.67 9.73
C GLY A 372 17.04 0.41 10.78
N LEU A 373 16.31 0.39 11.91
CA LEU A 373 16.56 1.30 13.03
C LEU A 373 17.96 1.09 13.63
N ALA A 374 18.40 -0.17 13.75
CA ALA A 374 19.75 -0.47 14.22
C ALA A 374 20.82 0.08 13.26
N LEU A 375 20.61 -0.08 11.95
CA LEU A 375 21.52 0.43 10.91
C LEU A 375 21.61 1.96 10.88
N LEU A 376 20.50 2.68 11.12
CA LEU A 376 20.50 4.14 11.12
C LEU A 376 21.01 4.76 12.44
N ARG A 377 21.21 3.95 13.48
CA ARG A 377 21.80 4.39 14.77
C ARG A 377 23.31 4.25 14.81
N SER A 378 23.88 3.30 14.06
CA SER A 378 25.33 3.15 13.84
C SER A 378 25.86 4.21 12.90
#